data_AF-A0A2S2NAM9-F1
#
_entry.id   AF-A0A2S2NAM9-F1
#
_cell.length_a   1.000
_cell.length_b   1.000
_cell.length_c   1.000
_cell.angle_alpha   90.00
_cell.angle_beta   90.00
_cell.angle_gamma   90.00
#
_symmetry.space_group_name_H-M   'P 1'
#
loop_
_entity.id
_entity.type
_entity.pdbx_description
1 polymer ?
#
loop_
_entity_poly.entity_id
_entity_poly.type
_entity_poly.pdbx_seq_one_letter_code
_entity_poly.pdbx_strand_id
1 'polypeptide(L)'
;NRTYRIIPGVHNKSSVYIDNLYYKYYKKSVVKNKMYLICEKQRNKKVEQYCPATAIINIENEGNYLDLQPGGHNHGAVQLDMDMPFLRQAVGRRSTAIGAMSLPIRQIYYEEIINHPRGSWSYTYQQAQLRFKRMRNRRRPKILETIQELVNFLNMPQHSEYFMTLQEPPSTFFQQAIILEGVFVGVIFANTEFIRRFSNELLTVKSAGCDGTFKTVPKSPKKFLF
;
A
#
# COMPACT_ATOMS: atom_id res chain seq x y z
N ASN A 1 10.20 24.46 27.67
CA ASN A 1 10.00 24.27 26.21
C ASN A 1 9.33 22.93 25.93
N ARG A 2 8.33 22.91 25.04
CA ARG A 2 7.76 21.64 24.56
C ARG A 2 8.63 21.12 23.43
N THR A 3 9.10 19.89 23.56
CA THR A 3 9.76 19.18 22.47
C THR A 3 8.79 18.22 21.82
N TYR A 4 9.07 17.78 20.60
CA TYR A 4 8.23 16.84 19.88
C TYR A 4 9.01 15.69 19.27
N ARG A 5 8.28 14.61 18.98
CA ARG A 5 8.72 13.49 18.13
C ARG A 5 7.69 13.25 17.04
N ILE A 6 8.15 12.67 15.93
CA ILE A 6 7.30 12.37 14.77
C ILE A 6 7.05 10.87 14.72
N ILE A 7 5.79 10.48 14.54
CA ILE A 7 5.41 9.11 14.22
C ILE A 7 4.65 9.02 12.90
N PRO A 8 4.61 7.84 12.27
CA PRO A 8 3.75 7.60 11.12
C PRO A 8 2.27 7.81 11.43
N GLY A 9 1.58 8.51 10.54
CA GLY A 9 0.13 8.63 10.58
C GLY A 9 -0.60 7.40 10.05
N VAL A 10 -1.93 7.50 9.97
CA VAL A 10 -2.78 6.42 9.47
C VAL A 10 -2.65 6.26 7.96
N HIS A 11 -2.51 7.36 7.23
CA HIS A 11 -2.36 7.36 5.77
C HIS A 11 -0.89 7.29 5.35
N ASN A 12 -0.63 6.79 4.15
CA ASN A 12 0.72 6.77 3.61
C ASN A 12 1.27 8.21 3.49
N LYS A 13 2.54 8.41 3.84
CA LYS A 13 3.21 9.73 3.90
C LYS A 13 2.59 10.75 4.87
N SER A 14 1.60 10.38 5.68
CA SER A 14 1.11 11.23 6.77
C SER A 14 1.98 11.07 8.01
N SER A 15 2.15 12.15 8.75
CA SER A 15 2.92 12.20 9.99
C SER A 15 2.06 12.75 11.12
N VAL A 16 2.31 12.28 12.34
CA VAL A 16 1.72 12.81 13.57
C VAL A 16 2.86 13.32 14.44
N TYR A 17 2.67 14.51 14.97
CA TYR A 17 3.62 15.18 15.85
C TYR A 17 3.13 14.97 17.27
N ILE A 18 4.00 14.49 18.15
CA ILE A 18 3.65 14.20 19.55
C ILE A 18 4.59 15.00 20.43
N ASP A 19 4.04 15.87 21.27
CA ASP A 19 4.85 16.62 22.21
C ASP A 19 5.29 15.75 23.41
N ASN A 20 6.22 16.26 24.21
CA ASN A 20 6.73 15.62 25.41
C ASN A 20 5.68 15.44 26.54
N LEU A 21 4.47 15.99 26.35
CA LEU A 21 3.31 15.79 27.22
C LEU A 21 2.27 14.83 26.61
N TYR A 22 2.64 14.12 25.53
CA TYR A 22 1.82 13.12 24.85
C TYR A 22 0.54 13.67 24.17
N TYR A 23 0.51 14.95 23.81
CA TYR A 23 -0.52 15.49 22.92
C TYR A 23 -0.18 15.24 21.46
N LYS A 24 -1.17 14.79 20.68
CA LYS A 24 -1.03 14.56 19.25
C LYS A 24 -1.45 15.77 18.44
N TYR A 25 -0.68 16.07 17.41
CA TYR A 25 -0.98 17.10 16.44
C TYR A 25 -0.84 16.58 15.00
N TYR A 26 -1.66 17.15 14.12
CA TYR A 26 -1.58 16.95 12.68
C TYR A 26 -1.15 18.24 12.00
N LYS A 27 -0.37 18.10 10.93
CA LYS A 27 -0.04 19.20 10.04
C LYS A 27 -1.31 19.80 9.42
N LYS A 28 -1.48 21.10 9.60
CA LYS A 28 -2.54 21.91 8.96
C LYS A 28 -2.00 22.60 7.71
N SER A 29 -0.91 23.35 7.84
CA SER A 29 -0.31 24.11 6.74
C SER A 29 1.16 24.41 7.01
N VAL A 30 1.87 24.85 5.98
CA VAL A 30 3.24 25.38 6.08
C VAL A 30 3.27 26.72 5.37
N VAL A 31 3.69 27.78 6.07
CA VAL A 31 3.74 29.15 5.54
C VAL A 31 4.97 29.85 6.11
N LYS A 32 5.77 30.51 5.27
CA LYS A 32 6.94 31.33 5.67
C LYS A 32 7.79 30.65 6.75
N ASN A 33 8.26 29.45 6.41
CA ASN A 33 9.11 28.60 7.27
C ASN A 33 8.50 28.13 8.60
N LYS A 34 7.20 28.35 8.81
CA LYS A 34 6.45 27.86 9.97
C LYS A 34 5.51 26.75 9.56
N MET A 35 5.56 25.63 10.28
CA MET A 35 4.58 24.56 10.18
C MET A 35 3.51 24.74 11.25
N TYR A 36 2.27 24.90 10.81
CA TYR A 36 1.12 25.02 11.69
C TYR A 36 0.53 23.63 11.93
N LEU A 37 0.31 23.33 13.20
CA LEU A 37 -0.22 22.08 13.69
C LEU A 37 -1.54 22.30 14.43
N ILE A 38 -2.44 21.34 14.32
CA ILE A 38 -3.71 21.30 15.05
C ILE A 38 -3.80 20.06 15.90
N CYS A 39 -4.43 20.14 17.07
CA CYS A 39 -4.68 18.97 17.91
C CYS A 39 -5.50 17.89 17.16
N GLU A 40 -5.22 16.62 17.43
CA GLU A 40 -6.00 15.47 16.92
C GLU A 40 -7.51 15.66 17.11
N LYS A 41 -7.91 16.19 18.26
CA LYS A 41 -9.31 16.41 18.63
C LYS A 41 -10.02 17.48 17.78
N GLN A 42 -9.31 18.37 17.08
CA GLN A 42 -9.93 19.29 16.11
C GLN A 42 -10.49 18.59 14.87
N ARG A 43 -9.99 17.40 14.56
CA ARG A 43 -10.46 16.61 13.41
C ARG A 43 -11.73 15.82 13.73
N ASN A 44 -12.14 15.78 14.99
CA ASN A 44 -13.36 15.11 15.40
C ASN A 44 -14.58 15.96 15.03
N LYS A 45 -15.62 15.29 14.50
CA LYS A 45 -16.90 15.94 14.17
C LYS A 45 -17.79 16.22 15.39
N LYS A 46 -17.47 15.64 16.54
CA LYS A 46 -18.24 15.83 17.78
C LYS A 46 -17.76 17.09 18.49
N VAL A 47 -18.64 18.07 18.59
CA VAL A 47 -18.35 19.39 19.19
C VAL A 47 -17.87 19.26 20.65
N GLU A 48 -18.47 18.36 21.41
CA GLU A 48 -18.12 18.08 22.82
C GLU A 48 -16.68 17.58 23.02
N GLN A 49 -16.05 17.05 21.96
CA GLN A 49 -14.69 16.52 21.99
C GLN A 49 -13.71 17.41 21.23
N TYR A 50 -14.13 18.62 20.86
CA TYR A 50 -13.31 19.58 20.14
C TYR A 50 -12.28 20.21 21.08
N CYS A 51 -11.06 20.40 20.56
CA CYS A 51 -9.96 21.04 21.29
C CYS A 51 -9.38 22.19 20.46
N PRO A 52 -9.43 23.45 20.89
CA PRO A 52 -8.94 24.58 20.10
C PRO A 52 -7.40 24.65 19.99
N ALA A 53 -6.67 23.77 20.67
CA ALA A 53 -5.21 23.80 20.73
C ALA A 53 -4.54 23.74 19.36
N THR A 54 -3.67 24.71 19.10
CA THR A 54 -2.79 24.75 17.94
C THR A 54 -1.34 24.90 18.37
N ALA A 55 -0.43 24.48 17.52
CA ALA A 55 1.00 24.59 17.77
C ALA A 55 1.75 24.97 16.50
N ILE A 56 2.94 25.53 16.66
CA ILE A 56 3.80 25.96 15.56
C ILE A 56 5.17 25.29 15.73
N ILE A 57 5.72 24.80 14.63
CA ILE A 57 7.13 24.39 14.53
C ILE A 57 7.81 25.34 13.57
N ASN A 58 8.93 25.93 13.99
CA ASN A 58 9.82 26.66 13.10
C ASN A 58 10.74 25.66 12.39
N ILE A 59 10.71 25.62 11.06
CA ILE A 59 11.37 24.56 10.28
C ILE A 59 12.89 24.79 10.17
N GLU A 60 13.37 26.04 10.26
CA GLU A 60 14.80 26.36 10.23
C GLU A 60 15.47 26.26 11.60
N ASN A 61 14.70 26.19 12.69
CA ASN A 61 15.30 26.10 14.02
C ASN A 61 15.97 24.74 14.21
N GLU A 62 17.25 24.76 14.62
CA GLU A 62 17.94 23.56 15.07
C GLU A 62 17.32 23.08 16.40
N GLY A 63 16.69 21.90 16.35
CA GLY A 63 16.06 21.26 17.49
C GLY A 63 14.62 20.83 17.22
N ASN A 64 14.09 20.00 18.12
CA ASN A 64 12.74 19.46 18.01
C ASN A 64 11.76 20.23 18.91
N TYR A 65 11.74 21.56 18.80
CA TYR A 65 10.89 22.42 19.61
C TYR A 65 9.54 22.71 18.94
N LEU A 66 8.53 22.82 19.77
CA LEU A 66 7.16 23.12 19.38
C LEU A 66 6.60 24.23 20.27
N ASP A 67 6.03 25.26 19.64
CA ASP A 67 5.43 26.40 20.30
C ASP A 67 3.91 26.22 20.36
N LEU A 68 3.40 25.86 21.53
CA LEU A 68 1.96 25.80 21.77
C LEU A 68 1.39 27.22 21.79
N GLN A 69 0.33 27.45 21.03
CA GLN A 69 -0.35 28.75 21.00
C GLN A 69 -1.18 28.97 22.28
N PRO A 70 -1.48 30.25 22.62
CA PRO A 70 -2.36 30.58 23.73
C PRO A 70 -3.70 29.84 23.68
N GLY A 71 -4.23 29.48 24.85
CA GLY A 71 -5.46 28.68 25.00
C GLY A 71 -5.25 27.20 25.30
N GLY A 72 -4.10 26.64 24.88
CA GLY A 72 -3.69 25.28 25.27
C GLY A 72 -4.71 24.17 24.94
N HIS A 73 -4.55 23.01 25.58
CA HIS A 73 -5.47 21.87 25.44
C HIS A 73 -6.55 21.91 26.51
N ASN A 74 -7.77 21.55 26.14
CA ASN A 74 -8.93 21.42 27.04
C ASN A 74 -9.26 19.96 27.38
N HIS A 75 -8.30 19.05 27.18
CA HIS A 75 -8.45 17.63 27.49
C HIS A 75 -7.13 17.07 28.03
N GLY A 76 -7.20 15.94 28.74
CA GLY A 76 -6.00 15.22 29.16
C GLY A 76 -5.23 14.61 27.99
N ALA A 77 -3.95 14.33 28.22
CA ALA A 77 -3.12 13.59 27.29
C ALA A 77 -3.72 12.19 27.03
N VAL A 78 -3.53 11.67 25.81
CA VAL A 78 -4.06 10.37 25.40
C VAL A 78 -3.00 9.31 25.65
N GLN A 79 -3.38 8.12 26.14
CA GLN A 79 -2.46 6.98 26.18
C GLN A 79 -2.01 6.63 24.75
N LEU A 80 -0.69 6.64 24.51
CA LEU A 80 -0.13 6.49 23.18
C LEU A 80 0.58 5.15 23.01
N ASP A 81 0.15 4.37 22.03
CA ASP A 81 1.04 3.40 21.43
C ASP A 81 1.94 4.10 20.41
N MET A 82 3.22 4.16 20.76
CA MET A 82 4.25 4.83 19.97
C MET A 82 4.87 3.93 18.92
N ASP A 83 4.83 2.61 19.11
CA ASP A 83 5.57 1.63 18.32
C ASP A 83 4.70 1.04 17.20
N MET A 84 3.42 0.79 17.48
CA MET A 84 2.45 0.28 16.50
C MET A 84 2.40 1.10 15.21
N PRO A 85 2.39 2.44 15.24
CA PRO A 85 2.37 3.24 14.03
C PRO A 85 3.53 2.92 13.07
N PHE A 86 4.71 2.58 13.60
CA PHE A 86 5.88 2.19 12.81
C PHE A 86 5.70 0.82 12.18
N LEU A 87 5.34 -0.22 12.95
CA LEU A 87 5.06 -1.56 12.40
C LEU A 87 3.98 -1.48 11.31
N ARG A 88 2.88 -0.76 11.60
CA ARG A 88 1.77 -0.55 10.67
C ARG A 88 2.22 0.14 9.37
N GLN A 89 3.13 1.11 9.45
CA GLN A 89 3.67 1.77 8.28
C GLN A 89 4.60 0.85 7.48
N ALA A 90 5.52 0.15 8.15
CA ALA A 90 6.49 -0.74 7.51
C ALA A 90 5.79 -1.84 6.72
N VAL A 91 4.88 -2.56 7.38
CA VAL A 91 4.11 -3.63 6.74
C VAL A 91 3.18 -3.06 5.66
N GLY A 92 2.61 -1.87 5.88
CA GLY A 92 1.78 -1.16 4.91
C GLY A 92 2.53 -0.74 3.65
N ARG A 93 3.80 -0.32 3.76
CA ARG A 93 4.66 0.02 2.62
C ARG A 93 5.00 -1.26 1.85
N ARG A 94 5.55 -2.26 2.54
CA ARG A 94 6.01 -3.51 1.93
C ARG A 94 4.90 -4.29 1.26
N SER A 95 3.71 -4.35 1.86
CA SER A 95 2.53 -5.00 1.25
C SER A 95 2.02 -4.36 -0.04
N THR A 96 2.51 -3.17 -0.38
CA THR A 96 2.13 -2.39 -1.55
C THR A 96 3.30 -2.01 -2.45
N ALA A 97 4.48 -2.54 -2.15
CA ALA A 97 5.62 -2.44 -3.04
C ALA A 97 5.39 -3.32 -4.28
N ILE A 98 5.95 -2.89 -5.41
CA ILE A 98 5.93 -3.64 -6.68
C ILE A 98 6.56 -5.01 -6.44
N GLY A 99 5.97 -6.08 -6.98
CA GLY A 99 6.39 -7.47 -6.77
C GLY A 99 5.98 -8.09 -5.43
N ALA A 100 5.74 -7.29 -4.38
CA ALA A 100 5.32 -7.79 -3.06
C ALA A 100 3.80 -8.03 -2.93
N MET A 101 3.02 -7.73 -3.98
CA MET A 101 1.57 -7.96 -4.00
C MET A 101 1.20 -9.45 -4.06
N SER A 102 2.10 -10.30 -4.59
CA SER A 102 1.97 -11.76 -4.64
C SER A 102 2.36 -12.45 -3.32
N LEU A 103 3.19 -11.79 -2.50
CA LEU A 103 3.61 -12.35 -1.21
C LEU A 103 2.45 -12.53 -0.24
N PRO A 104 2.41 -13.65 0.51
CA PRO A 104 1.45 -13.86 1.59
C PRO A 104 1.55 -12.74 2.63
N ILE A 105 0.41 -12.16 3.01
CA ILE A 105 0.34 -11.09 4.03
C ILE A 105 0.98 -11.53 5.35
N ARG A 106 0.81 -12.80 5.71
CA ARG A 106 1.36 -13.40 6.92
C ARG A 106 2.90 -13.36 6.95
N GLN A 107 3.52 -13.67 5.82
CA GLN A 107 4.97 -13.61 5.67
C GLN A 107 5.48 -12.19 5.90
N ILE A 108 4.93 -11.21 5.17
CA ILE A 108 5.32 -9.80 5.31
C ILE A 108 5.17 -9.34 6.77
N TYR A 109 4.05 -9.67 7.41
CA TYR A 109 3.79 -9.26 8.78
C TYR A 109 4.83 -9.83 9.78
N TYR A 110 5.18 -11.11 9.69
CA TYR A 110 6.16 -11.70 10.60
C TYR A 110 7.57 -11.18 10.37
N GLU A 111 7.97 -10.98 9.12
CA GLU A 111 9.28 -10.39 8.81
C GLU A 111 9.39 -8.97 9.36
N GLU A 112 8.32 -8.17 9.31
CA GLU A 112 8.32 -6.81 9.87
C GLU A 112 8.23 -6.76 11.39
N ILE A 113 7.65 -7.78 12.05
CA ILE A 113 7.66 -7.86 13.52
C ILE A 113 9.08 -7.95 14.06
N ILE A 114 9.98 -8.64 13.37
CA ILE A 114 11.38 -8.77 13.79
C ILE A 114 12.01 -7.38 13.95
N ASN A 115 11.71 -6.47 13.02
CA ASN A 115 12.22 -5.10 13.03
C ASN A 115 11.42 -4.15 13.94
N HIS A 116 10.16 -4.47 14.24
CA HIS A 116 9.27 -3.64 15.05
C HIS A 116 8.49 -4.44 16.12
N PRO A 117 9.19 -5.12 17.05
CA PRO A 117 8.56 -6.12 17.93
C PRO A 117 7.53 -5.51 18.88
N ARG A 118 7.83 -4.35 19.47
CA ARG A 118 6.90 -3.64 20.38
C ARG A 118 5.60 -3.22 19.70
N GLY A 119 5.65 -2.90 18.40
CA GLY A 119 4.46 -2.53 17.65
C GLY A 119 3.44 -3.66 17.53
N SER A 120 3.87 -4.91 17.68
CA SER A 120 2.99 -6.09 17.62
C SER A 120 2.09 -6.23 18.85
N TRP A 121 2.41 -5.55 19.95
CA TRP A 121 1.63 -5.61 21.19
C TRP A 121 0.21 -5.03 21.03
N SER A 122 0.04 -4.02 20.18
CA SER A 122 -1.28 -3.44 19.88
C SER A 122 -1.71 -3.53 18.41
N TYR A 123 -0.84 -4.04 17.53
CA TYR A 123 -1.15 -4.26 16.13
C TYR A 123 -1.07 -5.73 15.78
N THR A 124 -2.23 -6.39 15.73
CA THR A 124 -2.30 -7.82 15.48
C THR A 124 -2.22 -8.15 13.99
N TYR A 125 -1.86 -9.40 13.69
CA TYR A 125 -1.90 -9.92 12.32
C TYR A 125 -3.29 -9.77 11.68
N GLN A 126 -4.37 -9.95 12.45
CA GLN A 126 -5.74 -9.82 11.93
C GLN A 126 -6.03 -8.37 11.50
N GLN A 127 -5.63 -7.39 12.30
CA GLN A 127 -5.75 -5.97 11.94
C GLN A 127 -4.93 -5.64 10.69
N ALA A 128 -3.70 -6.15 10.62
CA ALA A 128 -2.83 -6.03 9.47
C ALA A 128 -3.45 -6.64 8.20
N GLN A 129 -3.98 -7.85 8.31
CA GLN A 129 -4.59 -8.57 7.20
C GLN A 129 -5.79 -7.83 6.61
N LEU A 130 -6.72 -7.37 7.46
CA LEU A 130 -7.89 -6.61 7.02
C LEU A 130 -7.49 -5.32 6.30
N ARG A 131 -6.54 -4.58 6.88
CA ARG A 131 -6.04 -3.34 6.29
C ARG A 131 -5.38 -3.59 4.94
N PHE A 132 -4.56 -4.63 4.81
CA PHE A 132 -3.82 -4.88 3.56
C PHE A 132 -4.72 -5.40 2.46
N LYS A 133 -5.71 -6.24 2.77
CA LYS A 133 -6.73 -6.63 1.79
C LYS A 133 -7.38 -5.39 1.18
N ARG A 134 -7.76 -4.40 2.01
CA ARG A 134 -8.30 -3.11 1.52
C ARG A 134 -7.27 -2.33 0.69
N MET A 135 -6.02 -2.25 1.13
CA MET A 135 -4.96 -1.51 0.44
C MET A 135 -4.58 -2.13 -0.92
N ARG A 136 -4.49 -3.45 -1.01
CA ARG A 136 -4.23 -4.19 -2.25
C ARG A 136 -5.44 -4.11 -3.19
N ASN A 137 -6.65 -4.31 -2.68
CA ASN A 137 -7.87 -4.22 -3.51
C ASN A 137 -8.04 -2.84 -4.15
N ARG A 138 -7.67 -1.75 -3.45
CA ARG A 138 -7.69 -0.39 -4.03
C ARG A 138 -6.64 -0.14 -5.11
N ARG A 139 -5.60 -0.98 -5.19
CA ARG A 139 -4.53 -0.88 -6.20
C ARG A 139 -4.68 -1.88 -7.32
N ARG A 140 -5.55 -2.88 -7.17
CA ARG A 140 -5.84 -3.79 -8.25
C ARG A 140 -6.46 -2.99 -9.40
N PRO A 141 -6.03 -3.24 -10.64
CA PRO A 141 -6.71 -2.75 -11.81
C PRO A 141 -8.20 -3.07 -11.73
N LYS A 142 -9.02 -2.24 -12.39
CA LYS A 142 -10.42 -2.62 -12.63
C LYS A 142 -10.41 -3.99 -13.30
N ILE A 143 -11.31 -4.87 -12.85
CA ILE A 143 -11.50 -6.16 -13.51
C ILE A 143 -11.89 -5.86 -14.96
N LEU A 144 -11.05 -6.31 -15.87
CA LEU A 144 -11.23 -6.16 -17.30
C LEU A 144 -12.38 -7.09 -17.73
N GLU A 145 -13.31 -6.56 -18.51
CA GLU A 145 -14.52 -7.25 -18.92
C GLU A 145 -14.39 -7.88 -20.31
N THR A 146 -13.44 -7.40 -21.12
CA THR A 146 -13.18 -7.92 -22.48
C THR A 146 -11.70 -8.24 -22.71
N ILE A 147 -11.41 -9.10 -23.69
CA ILE A 147 -10.03 -9.41 -24.08
C ILE A 147 -9.36 -8.19 -24.73
N GLN A 148 -10.13 -7.36 -25.44
CA GLN A 148 -9.63 -6.09 -25.99
C GLN A 148 -9.16 -5.14 -24.89
N GLU A 149 -9.91 -5.03 -23.79
CA GLU A 149 -9.50 -4.25 -22.61
C GLU A 149 -8.21 -4.81 -22.00
N LEU A 150 -8.05 -6.14 -21.94
CA LEU A 150 -6.81 -6.76 -21.48
C LEU A 150 -5.61 -6.40 -22.35
N VAL A 151 -5.75 -6.42 -23.67
CA VAL A 151 -4.66 -6.04 -24.56
C VAL A 151 -4.31 -4.56 -24.41
N ASN A 152 -5.31 -3.69 -24.35
CA ASN A 152 -5.08 -2.27 -24.11
C ASN A 152 -4.36 -2.07 -22.76
N PHE A 153 -4.77 -2.79 -21.72
CA PHE A 153 -4.15 -2.76 -20.40
C PHE A 153 -2.69 -3.23 -20.42
N LEU A 154 -2.37 -4.35 -21.08
CA LEU A 154 -1.02 -4.89 -21.13
C LEU A 154 -0.06 -4.07 -22.02
N ASN A 155 -0.59 -3.22 -22.90
CA ASN A 155 0.21 -2.29 -23.71
C ASN A 155 0.45 -0.93 -23.03
N MET A 156 -0.17 -0.65 -21.87
CA MET A 156 0.04 0.59 -21.14
C MET A 156 1.34 0.55 -20.33
N PRO A 157 2.29 1.48 -20.53
CA PRO A 157 3.57 1.49 -19.80
C PRO A 157 3.42 1.52 -18.28
N GLN A 158 2.31 2.09 -17.77
CA GLN A 158 1.99 2.17 -16.34
C GLN A 158 1.70 0.80 -15.71
N HIS A 159 1.52 -0.24 -16.52
CA HIS A 159 1.19 -1.60 -16.11
C HIS A 159 2.32 -2.59 -16.37
N SER A 160 3.55 -2.11 -16.53
CA SER A 160 4.75 -2.94 -16.76
C SER A 160 4.92 -4.07 -15.74
N GLU A 161 4.49 -3.87 -14.50
CA GLU A 161 4.51 -4.91 -13.47
C GLU A 161 3.69 -6.17 -13.81
N TYR A 162 2.75 -6.10 -14.75
CA TYR A 162 1.93 -7.24 -15.19
C TYR A 162 2.48 -7.93 -16.44
N PHE A 163 3.42 -7.31 -17.16
CA PHE A 163 3.96 -7.85 -18.41
C PHE A 163 5.48 -7.91 -18.49
N MET A 164 6.18 -7.57 -17.41
CA MET A 164 7.61 -7.84 -17.28
C MET A 164 7.85 -9.16 -16.54
N THR A 165 8.90 -9.86 -16.95
CA THR A 165 9.39 -11.08 -16.30
C THR A 165 10.06 -10.71 -14.97
N LEU A 166 10.03 -11.66 -14.02
CA LEU A 166 10.63 -11.48 -12.69
C LEU A 166 12.15 -11.75 -12.67
N GLN A 167 12.78 -11.93 -13.83
CA GLN A 167 14.21 -12.22 -13.94
C GLN A 167 15.05 -10.94 -13.91
N GLU A 168 16.36 -11.06 -13.67
CA GLU A 168 17.31 -9.94 -13.73
C GLU A 168 18.30 -10.14 -14.90
N PRO A 169 18.37 -9.22 -15.88
CA PRO A 169 17.52 -8.04 -16.05
C PRO A 169 16.09 -8.42 -16.52
N PRO A 170 15.05 -7.63 -16.14
CA PRO A 170 13.68 -7.89 -16.57
C PRO A 170 13.52 -7.81 -18.09
N SER A 171 12.72 -8.71 -18.65
CA SER A 171 12.31 -8.70 -20.06
C SER A 171 10.80 -8.58 -20.18
N THR A 172 10.29 -8.06 -21.29
CA THR A 172 8.85 -8.03 -21.56
C THR A 172 8.38 -9.40 -22.05
N PHE A 173 7.24 -9.86 -21.55
CA PHE A 173 6.51 -10.95 -22.22
C PHE A 173 6.17 -10.53 -23.65
N PHE A 174 6.31 -11.47 -24.58
CA PHE A 174 5.78 -11.33 -25.93
C PHE A 174 4.26 -11.22 -25.86
N GLN A 175 3.71 -10.25 -26.57
CA GLN A 175 2.27 -9.99 -26.63
C GLN A 175 1.84 -9.83 -28.08
N GLN A 176 0.81 -10.57 -28.50
CA GLN A 176 0.24 -10.40 -29.84
C GLN A 176 -1.27 -10.61 -29.84
N ALA A 177 -1.99 -9.67 -30.42
CA ALA A 177 -3.42 -9.79 -30.69
C ALA A 177 -3.71 -10.92 -31.68
N ILE A 178 -4.70 -11.75 -31.37
CA ILE A 178 -5.25 -12.75 -32.29
C ILE A 178 -6.54 -12.19 -32.85
N ILE A 179 -6.55 -11.92 -34.15
CA ILE A 179 -7.70 -11.38 -34.90
C ILE A 179 -8.09 -12.44 -35.94
N LEU A 180 -9.33 -12.91 -35.89
CA LEU A 180 -9.92 -13.82 -36.86
C LEU A 180 -11.10 -13.12 -37.53
N GLU A 181 -11.06 -13.01 -38.86
CA GLU A 181 -12.14 -12.38 -39.64
C GLU A 181 -12.48 -10.95 -39.19
N GLY A 182 -11.48 -10.18 -38.75
CA GLY A 182 -11.66 -8.83 -38.21
C GLY A 182 -12.18 -8.79 -36.77
N VAL A 183 -12.47 -9.94 -36.15
CA VAL A 183 -12.90 -10.08 -34.76
C VAL A 183 -11.70 -10.38 -33.86
N PHE A 184 -11.58 -9.63 -32.79
CA PHE A 184 -10.57 -9.87 -31.76
C PHE A 184 -10.97 -11.10 -30.93
N VAL A 185 -10.20 -12.19 -31.00
CA VAL A 185 -10.53 -13.46 -30.34
C VAL A 185 -9.61 -13.82 -29.17
N GLY A 186 -8.43 -13.21 -29.07
CA GLY A 186 -7.45 -13.61 -28.06
C GLY A 186 -6.18 -12.76 -28.02
N VAL A 187 -5.34 -13.03 -27.03
CA VAL A 187 -3.98 -12.48 -26.95
C VAL A 187 -3.00 -13.62 -26.67
N ILE A 188 -1.94 -13.69 -27.47
CA ILE A 188 -0.77 -14.51 -27.17
C ILE A 188 0.03 -13.76 -26.13
N PHE A 189 0.36 -14.41 -25.02
CA PHE A 189 1.18 -13.85 -23.96
C PHE A 189 2.23 -14.88 -23.53
N ALA A 190 3.50 -14.65 -23.83
CA ALA A 190 4.54 -15.67 -23.68
C ALA A 190 5.89 -15.11 -23.18
N ASN A 191 6.55 -15.84 -22.28
CA ASN A 191 7.93 -15.53 -21.90
C ASN A 191 8.88 -16.15 -22.92
N THR A 192 9.16 -15.43 -24.01
CA THR A 192 10.03 -15.90 -25.09
C THR A 192 11.46 -16.14 -24.64
N GLU A 193 11.95 -15.40 -23.65
CA GLU A 193 13.29 -15.59 -23.12
C GLU A 193 13.43 -16.91 -22.36
N PHE A 194 12.40 -17.28 -21.58
CA PHE A 194 12.32 -18.60 -20.96
C PHE A 194 12.28 -19.72 -22.02
N ILE A 195 11.46 -19.57 -23.05
CA ILE A 195 11.38 -20.55 -24.16
C ILE A 195 12.76 -20.70 -24.83
N ARG A 196 13.44 -19.58 -25.11
CA ARG A 196 14.76 -19.57 -25.74
C ARG A 196 15.80 -20.31 -24.91
N ARG A 197 15.77 -20.14 -23.58
CA ARG A 197 16.69 -20.83 -22.64
C ARG A 197 16.65 -22.35 -22.78
N PHE A 198 15.48 -22.92 -23.05
CA PHE A 198 15.30 -24.37 -23.19
C PHE A 198 15.14 -24.82 -24.65
N SER A 199 15.45 -23.95 -25.62
CA SER A 199 15.22 -24.22 -27.05
C SER A 199 15.79 -25.55 -27.53
N ASN A 200 17.02 -25.89 -27.12
CA ASN A 200 17.66 -27.17 -27.48
C ASN A 200 16.92 -28.39 -26.92
N GLU A 201 16.40 -28.30 -25.69
CA GLU A 201 15.62 -29.37 -25.05
C GLU A 201 14.23 -29.47 -25.70
N LEU A 202 13.64 -28.33 -26.04
CA LEU A 202 12.35 -28.22 -26.74
C LEU A 202 12.39 -28.81 -28.17
N LEU A 203 13.54 -28.87 -28.85
CA LEU A 203 13.67 -29.54 -30.15
C LEU A 203 13.32 -31.04 -30.09
N THR A 204 13.47 -31.67 -28.92
CA THR A 204 13.12 -33.07 -28.70
C THR A 204 11.65 -33.28 -28.30
N VAL A 205 10.95 -32.20 -27.97
CA VAL A 205 9.55 -32.22 -27.53
C VAL A 205 8.64 -32.39 -28.74
N LYS A 206 8.08 -33.59 -28.91
CA LYS A 206 7.12 -33.91 -29.98
C LYS A 206 5.68 -33.50 -29.65
N SER A 207 5.40 -33.25 -28.37
CA SER A 207 4.08 -32.88 -27.89
C SER A 207 4.21 -31.90 -26.74
N ALA A 208 3.59 -30.73 -26.85
CA ALA A 208 3.47 -29.77 -25.76
C ALA A 208 2.03 -29.77 -25.25
N GLY A 209 1.84 -30.14 -23.98
CA GLY A 209 0.57 -29.95 -23.30
C GLY A 209 0.48 -28.51 -22.83
N CYS A 210 -0.41 -27.71 -23.41
CA CYS A 210 -0.81 -26.46 -22.78
C CYS A 210 -1.83 -26.78 -21.68
N ASP A 211 -1.40 -26.74 -20.42
CA ASP A 211 -2.36 -26.67 -19.31
C ASP A 211 -2.99 -25.29 -19.30
N GLY A 212 -4.02 -25.12 -20.12
CA GLY A 212 -4.87 -23.94 -20.08
C GLY A 212 -5.68 -23.97 -18.80
N THR A 213 -5.15 -23.46 -17.70
CA THR A 213 -5.96 -23.21 -16.50
C THR A 213 -6.87 -22.00 -16.79
N PHE A 214 -7.95 -22.21 -17.54
CA PHE A 214 -9.04 -21.25 -17.67
C PHE A 214 -9.78 -21.19 -16.33
N LYS A 215 -9.27 -20.38 -15.41
CA LYS A 215 -10.00 -20.06 -14.19
C LYS A 215 -11.02 -18.98 -14.52
N THR A 216 -12.15 -19.37 -15.10
CA THR A 216 -13.38 -18.57 -15.01
C THR A 216 -13.83 -18.66 -13.55
N VAL A 217 -13.27 -17.82 -12.68
CA VAL A 217 -13.79 -17.68 -11.33
C VAL A 217 -15.06 -16.83 -11.42
N PRO A 218 -16.27 -17.38 -11.21
CA PRO A 218 -17.43 -16.52 -11.04
C PRO A 218 -17.17 -15.58 -9.86
N LYS A 219 -17.54 -14.31 -10.05
CA LYS A 219 -17.25 -13.17 -9.16
C LYS A 219 -17.88 -13.30 -7.74
N SER A 220 -18.60 -14.37 -7.44
CA SER A 220 -19.26 -14.63 -6.15
C SER A 220 -19.57 -16.12 -5.98
N PRO A 221 -19.49 -16.71 -4.76
CA PRO A 221 -20.09 -18.01 -4.51
C PRO A 221 -21.60 -17.92 -4.82
N LYS A 222 -22.13 -18.86 -5.60
CA LYS A 222 -23.58 -19.05 -5.71
C LYS A 222 -24.10 -19.21 -4.28
N LYS A 223 -24.96 -18.29 -3.83
CA LYS A 223 -25.82 -18.57 -2.68
C LYS A 223 -26.67 -19.77 -3.09
N PHE A 224 -26.37 -20.94 -2.55
CA PHE A 224 -27.36 -22.01 -2.52
C PHE A 224 -28.49 -21.50 -1.62
N LEU A 225 -29.63 -21.18 -2.23
CA LEU A 225 -30.90 -21.05 -1.54
C LEU A 225 -31.56 -22.42 -1.66
N PHE A 226 -31.84 -23.04 -0.51
CA PHE A 226 -32.94 -23.99 -0.39
C PHE A 226 -34.25 -23.22 -0.47
#